data_AF-A0A2K3MF78-F1
#
_entry.id   AF-A0A2K3MF78-F1
#
_cell.length_a   1.000
_cell.length_b   1.000
_cell.length_c   1.000
_cell.angle_alpha   90.00
_cell.angle_beta   90.00
_cell.angle_gamma   90.00
#
_symmetry.space_group_name_H-M   'P 1'
#
loop_
_entity.id
_entity.type
_entity.pdbx_description
1 polymer ?
#
loop_
_entity_poly.entity_id
_entity_poly.type
_entity_poly.pdbx_seq_one_letter_code
_entity_poly.pdbx_strand_id
1 'polypeptide(L)'
;VLFALCATVDLESLADDLLSLLSKQSSAVLSGTVSSSEYRTRVTVLKAPHGDLLSCMEMAKVADLLVFVASTRSLCEETDSYFIDSFGNQCLSVFRSIGLPSTAVFVRDLPTEVKQRNELKKICTSSLASEFPEDCKFYPADTKDDLHKFLSLFKEQRLKTPHWRTQRSYLVANKV
;
A
#
# COMPACT_ATOMS: atom_id res chain seq x y z
N VAL A 1 -5.38 -1.79 -2.19
CA VAL A 1 -5.46 -2.10 -0.74
C VAL A 1 -4.20 -1.60 -0.08
N LEU A 2 -4.32 -0.85 1.01
CA LEU A 2 -3.21 -0.42 1.85
C LEU A 2 -3.03 -1.45 2.97
N PHE A 3 -1.80 -1.91 3.18
CA PHE A 3 -1.43 -2.86 4.22
C PHE A 3 -0.29 -2.28 5.05
N ALA A 4 -0.48 -2.15 6.36
CA ALA A 4 0.56 -1.69 7.28
C ALA A 4 1.52 -2.85 7.61
N LEU A 5 2.83 -2.62 7.51
CA LEU A 5 3.85 -3.62 7.87
C LEU A 5 4.13 -3.68 9.38
N CYS A 6 3.74 -2.65 10.13
CA CYS A 6 3.91 -2.54 11.57
C CYS A 6 2.64 -1.91 12.16
N ALA A 7 2.19 -2.36 13.33
CA ALA A 7 0.95 -1.89 13.98
C ALA A 7 0.91 -0.38 14.28
N THR A 8 2.06 0.28 14.35
CA THR A 8 2.20 1.72 14.64
C THR A 8 1.99 2.62 13.43
N VAL A 9 1.86 2.04 12.22
CA VAL A 9 1.68 2.79 10.98
C VAL A 9 0.22 3.26 10.87
N ASP A 10 0.04 4.57 10.75
CA ASP A 10 -1.27 5.17 10.53
C ASP A 10 -1.69 5.08 9.05
N LEU A 11 -2.64 4.18 8.77
CA LEU A 11 -3.25 4.04 7.44
C LEU A 11 -4.41 5.01 7.20
N GLU A 12 -4.99 5.59 8.25
CA GLU A 12 -6.16 6.48 8.14
C GLU A 12 -5.76 7.79 7.46
N SER A 13 -4.74 8.48 8.00
CA SER A 13 -4.26 9.73 7.41
C SER A 13 -3.81 9.56 5.96
N LEU A 14 -3.11 8.46 5.65
CA LEU A 14 -2.65 8.16 4.31
C LEU A 14 -3.82 7.89 3.34
N ALA A 15 -4.84 7.16 3.79
CA ALA A 15 -6.03 6.91 2.99
C ALA A 15 -6.80 8.22 2.72
N ASP A 16 -6.95 9.06 3.74
CA ASP A 16 -7.60 10.37 3.62
C ASP A 16 -6.84 11.31 2.68
N ASP A 17 -5.50 11.33 2.76
CA ASP A 17 -4.66 12.10 1.85
C ASP A 17 -4.85 11.65 0.39
N LEU A 18 -4.83 10.34 0.13
CA LEU A 18 -5.10 9.77 -1.19
C LEU A 18 -6.51 10.12 -1.68
N LEU A 19 -7.53 9.96 -0.83
CA LEU A 19 -8.91 10.27 -1.18
C LEU A 19 -9.10 11.77 -1.45
N SER A 20 -8.42 12.65 -0.69
CA SER A 20 -8.46 14.10 -0.90
C SER A 20 -7.87 14.49 -2.25
N LEU A 21 -6.76 13.85 -2.65
CA LEU A 21 -6.13 14.05 -3.95
C LEU A 21 -6.97 13.52 -5.11
N LEU A 22 -7.64 12.40 -4.91
CA LEU A 22 -8.47 11.77 -5.93
C LEU A 22 -9.80 12.51 -6.15
N SER A 23 -10.39 13.07 -5.09
CA SER A 23 -11.78 13.56 -5.11
C SER A 23 -11.94 15.00 -5.58
N LYS A 24 -11.00 15.93 -5.31
CA LYS A 24 -11.08 17.40 -5.61
C LYS A 24 -12.36 18.15 -5.16
N GLN A 25 -13.48 17.46 -4.92
CA GLN A 25 -14.80 17.99 -4.63
C GLN A 25 -15.47 17.03 -3.64
N SER A 26 -16.01 17.58 -2.56
CA SER A 26 -16.59 16.88 -1.41
C SER A 26 -17.88 16.12 -1.76
N SER A 27 -17.77 15.09 -2.59
CA SER A 27 -18.82 14.09 -2.74
C SER A 27 -18.64 13.07 -1.63
N ALA A 28 -19.66 12.91 -0.80
CA ALA A 28 -19.69 11.94 0.30
C ALA A 28 -19.11 10.59 -0.13
N VAL A 29 -17.92 10.27 0.38
CA VAL A 29 -17.21 9.02 0.12
C VAL A 29 -17.87 7.95 0.98
N LEU A 30 -19.01 7.44 0.52
CA LEU A 30 -19.77 6.43 1.26
C LEU A 30 -19.07 5.06 1.30
N SER A 31 -18.05 4.82 0.45
CA SER A 31 -17.40 3.51 0.34
C SER A 31 -15.92 3.52 -0.07
N GLY A 32 -15.19 4.63 0.07
CA GLY A 32 -13.77 4.71 -0.31
C GLY A 32 -13.48 4.65 -1.83
N THR A 33 -14.50 4.55 -2.68
CA THR A 33 -14.38 4.61 -4.14
C THR A 33 -14.50 6.03 -4.65
N VAL A 34 -13.50 6.47 -5.42
CA VAL A 34 -13.45 7.81 -6.03
C VAL A 34 -13.14 7.68 -7.51
N SER A 35 -13.90 8.42 -8.32
CA SER A 35 -13.62 8.60 -9.75
C SER A 35 -12.88 9.91 -9.94
N SER A 36 -11.60 9.85 -10.34
CA SER A 36 -10.80 11.05 -10.56
C SER A 36 -10.73 11.38 -12.05
N SER A 37 -11.15 12.59 -12.40
CA SER A 37 -11.07 13.10 -13.78
C SER A 37 -9.64 13.44 -14.21
N GLU A 38 -8.79 13.85 -13.27
CA GLU A 38 -7.39 14.22 -13.49
C GLU A 38 -6.54 13.02 -13.89
N TYR A 39 -6.64 11.94 -13.11
CA TYR A 39 -5.92 10.71 -13.42
C TYR A 39 -6.72 9.80 -14.40
N ARG A 40 -7.95 10.19 -14.76
CA ARG A 40 -8.87 9.41 -15.62
C ARG A 40 -9.04 7.97 -15.16
N THR A 41 -9.13 7.76 -13.85
CA THR A 41 -9.25 6.43 -13.25
C THR A 41 -10.28 6.43 -12.13
N ARG A 42 -10.84 5.24 -11.87
CA ARG A 42 -11.70 4.98 -10.73
C ARG A 42 -10.93 4.09 -9.76
N VAL A 43 -10.77 4.56 -8.53
CA VAL A 43 -9.95 3.92 -7.52
C VAL A 43 -10.80 3.65 -6.28
N THR A 44 -10.68 2.45 -5.72
CA THR A 44 -11.21 2.12 -4.40
C THR A 44 -10.05 1.95 -3.43
N VAL A 45 -10.00 2.81 -2.41
CA VAL A 45 -9.00 2.72 -1.35
C VAL A 45 -9.57 1.88 -0.22
N LEU A 46 -8.97 0.72 0.02
CA LEU A 46 -9.30 -0.19 1.12
C LEU A 46 -8.11 -0.28 2.06
N LYS A 47 -8.37 -0.35 3.37
CA LYS A 47 -7.37 -0.50 4.42
C LYS A 47 -7.48 -1.90 4.99
N ALA A 48 -6.39 -2.65 4.99
CA ALA A 48 -6.34 -3.97 5.59
C ALA A 48 -6.27 -3.84 7.13
N PRO A 49 -7.13 -4.55 7.88
CA PRO A 49 -7.12 -4.49 9.34
C PRO A 49 -5.89 -5.21 9.90
N HIS A 50 -4.99 -4.46 10.52
CA HIS A 50 -3.81 -5.04 11.17
C HIS A 50 -4.23 -5.96 12.33
N GLY A 51 -3.64 -7.16 12.42
CA GLY A 51 -3.98 -8.18 13.42
C GLY A 51 -5.02 -9.21 12.96
N ASP A 52 -5.73 -9.00 11.84
CA ASP A 52 -6.65 -9.98 11.26
C ASP A 52 -6.13 -10.52 9.93
N LEU A 53 -5.41 -11.65 10.01
CA LEU A 53 -4.80 -12.32 8.87
C LEU A 53 -5.83 -12.74 7.82
N LEU A 54 -7.00 -13.22 8.24
CA LEU A 54 -8.02 -13.74 7.32
C LEU A 54 -8.59 -12.59 6.48
N SER A 55 -8.98 -11.49 7.13
CA SER A 55 -9.47 -10.30 6.44
C SER A 55 -8.39 -9.70 5.53
N CYS A 56 -7.14 -9.64 5.98
CA CYS A 56 -6.02 -9.18 5.16
C CYS A 56 -5.83 -10.05 3.90
N MET A 57 -5.93 -11.37 4.03
CA MET A 57 -5.84 -12.31 2.92
C MET A 57 -6.99 -12.13 1.92
N GLU A 58 -8.23 -12.02 2.38
CA GLU A 58 -9.38 -11.80 1.50
C GLU A 58 -9.29 -10.45 0.77
N MET A 59 -8.84 -9.39 1.46
CA MET A 59 -8.59 -8.10 0.81
C MET A 59 -7.46 -8.16 -0.22
N ALA A 60 -6.35 -8.86 0.07
CA ALA A 60 -5.25 -9.02 -0.86
C ALA A 60 -5.69 -9.78 -2.13
N LYS A 61 -6.58 -10.77 -2.00
CA LYS A 61 -7.10 -11.54 -3.14
C LYS A 61 -7.91 -10.70 -4.13
N VAL A 62 -8.64 -9.70 -3.65
CA VAL A 62 -9.46 -8.83 -4.51
C VAL A 62 -8.71 -7.59 -4.99
N ALA A 63 -7.49 -7.34 -4.48
CA ALA A 63 -6.72 -6.15 -4.81
C ALA A 63 -6.14 -6.21 -6.23
N ASP A 64 -6.31 -5.11 -6.99
CA ASP A 64 -5.54 -4.89 -8.22
C ASP A 64 -4.12 -4.41 -7.93
N LEU A 65 -3.98 -3.60 -6.87
CA LEU A 65 -2.71 -3.12 -6.34
C LEU A 65 -2.71 -3.29 -4.81
N LEU A 66 -1.68 -3.96 -4.31
CA LEU A 66 -1.38 -4.07 -2.89
C LEU A 66 -0.23 -3.14 -2.53
N VAL A 67 -0.51 -2.15 -1.68
CA VAL A 67 0.46 -1.16 -1.24
C VAL A 67 0.85 -1.46 0.19
N PHE A 68 2.10 -1.80 0.40
CA PHE A 68 2.67 -2.03 1.72
C PHE A 68 3.19 -0.71 2.27
N VAL A 69 2.85 -0.39 3.52
CA VAL A 69 3.23 0.87 4.16
C VAL A 69 4.21 0.57 5.28
N ALA A 70 5.43 1.09 5.14
CA ALA A 70 6.47 1.09 6.15
C ALA A 70 6.60 2.50 6.73
N SER A 71 6.80 2.60 8.04
CA SER A 71 7.21 3.84 8.69
C SER A 71 8.68 3.77 9.09
N THR A 72 9.43 4.86 8.92
CA THR A 72 10.80 4.95 9.42
C THR A 72 10.87 5.40 10.88
N ARG A 73 9.73 5.76 11.49
CA ARG A 73 9.60 6.07 12.93
C ARG A 73 9.15 4.87 13.75
N SER A 74 8.49 3.90 13.12
CA SER A 74 8.13 2.65 13.77
C SER A 74 9.41 1.86 14.03
N LEU A 75 9.88 1.83 15.28
CA LEU A 75 10.80 0.82 15.74
C LEU A 75 9.95 -0.38 16.11
N CYS A 76 9.84 -1.35 15.21
CA CYS A 76 9.20 -2.62 15.51
C CYS A 76 10.21 -3.42 16.36
N GLU A 77 10.17 -3.25 17.70
CA GLU A 77 11.18 -3.75 18.66
C GLU A 77 11.30 -5.28 18.72
N GLU A 78 10.33 -6.01 18.16
CA GLU A 78 10.21 -7.46 18.29
C GLU A 78 10.95 -8.26 17.20
N THR A 79 11.49 -7.61 16.17
CA THR A 79 12.09 -8.31 15.01
C THR A 79 13.42 -7.70 14.55
N ASP A 80 14.28 -8.53 13.94
CA ASP A 80 15.56 -8.09 13.33
C ASP A 80 15.37 -7.04 12.20
N SER A 81 14.13 -6.90 11.70
CA SER A 81 13.74 -5.90 10.71
C SER A 81 12.99 -4.74 11.39
N TYR A 82 13.62 -3.56 11.42
CA TYR A 82 13.05 -2.35 12.04
C TYR A 82 11.68 -1.93 11.49
N PHE A 83 11.31 -2.38 10.29
CA PHE A 83 10.15 -1.91 9.54
C PHE A 83 8.95 -2.88 9.52
N ILE A 84 9.10 -4.12 10.00
CA ILE A 84 8.07 -5.15 9.92
C ILE A 84 7.90 -5.82 11.30
N ASP A 85 6.67 -5.92 11.82
CA ASP A 85 6.38 -6.74 13.01
C ASP A 85 6.21 -8.23 12.67
N SER A 86 6.05 -9.03 13.72
CA SER A 86 5.72 -10.45 13.63
C SER A 86 4.46 -10.72 12.77
N PHE A 87 3.42 -9.88 12.88
CA PHE A 87 2.19 -10.02 12.10
C PHE A 87 2.39 -9.68 10.62
N GLY A 88 3.10 -8.60 10.31
CA GLY A 88 3.48 -8.19 8.97
C GLY A 88 4.29 -9.27 8.27
N ASN A 89 5.26 -9.88 8.96
CA ASN A 89 6.04 -11.01 8.46
C ASN A 89 5.18 -12.24 8.16
N GLN A 90 4.22 -12.54 9.04
CA GLN A 90 3.24 -13.62 8.81
C GLN A 90 2.40 -13.34 7.56
N CYS A 91 1.86 -12.14 7.42
CA CYS A 91 1.06 -11.74 6.26
C CYS A 91 1.87 -11.78 4.96
N LEU A 92 3.09 -11.25 4.96
CA LEU A 92 3.99 -11.27 3.80
C LEU A 92 4.29 -12.70 3.34
N SER A 93 4.55 -13.60 4.29
CA SER A 93 4.79 -15.01 3.99
C SER A 93 3.58 -15.65 3.32
N VAL A 94 2.37 -15.39 3.84
CA VAL A 94 1.12 -15.88 3.24
C VAL A 94 0.88 -15.28 1.85
N PHE A 95 1.06 -13.97 1.68
CA PHE A 95 0.85 -13.32 0.39
C PHE A 95 1.82 -13.81 -0.69
N ARG A 96 3.08 -14.08 -0.33
CA ARG A 96 4.04 -14.71 -1.23
C ARG A 96 3.59 -16.10 -1.66
N SER A 97 3.08 -16.92 -0.74
CA SER A 97 2.59 -18.27 -1.06
C SER A 97 1.36 -18.26 -1.96
N ILE A 98 0.47 -17.28 -1.83
CA ILE A 98 -0.75 -17.16 -2.65
C ILE A 98 -0.45 -16.50 -4.02
N GLY A 99 0.64 -15.77 -4.10
CA GLY A 99 1.00 -14.96 -5.26
C GLY A 99 0.42 -13.55 -5.13
N LEU A 100 1.31 -12.58 -5.00
CA LEU A 100 0.97 -11.16 -4.88
C LEU A 100 0.40 -10.60 -6.19
N PRO A 101 -0.64 -9.74 -6.14
CA PRO A 101 -0.99 -8.88 -7.26
C PRO A 101 0.11 -7.85 -7.51
N SER A 102 -0.09 -6.87 -8.39
CA SER A 102 0.85 -5.75 -8.47
C SER A 102 1.10 -5.15 -7.07
N THR A 103 2.36 -4.96 -6.72
CA THR A 103 2.78 -4.44 -5.41
C THR A 103 3.52 -3.12 -5.53
N ALA A 104 3.36 -2.28 -4.51
CA ALA A 104 4.18 -1.11 -4.28
C ALA A 104 4.47 -0.96 -2.79
N VAL A 105 5.57 -0.30 -2.44
CA VAL A 105 5.89 0.02 -1.04
C VAL A 105 5.89 1.52 -0.86
N PHE A 106 5.15 1.99 0.14
CA PHE A 106 5.18 3.35 0.63
C PHE A 106 6.06 3.44 1.85
N VAL A 107 6.96 4.41 1.85
CA VAL A 107 7.82 4.75 2.97
C VAL A 107 7.31 6.07 3.54
N ARG A 108 6.94 6.03 4.82
CA ARG A 108 6.42 7.16 5.60
C ARG A 108 7.41 7.57 6.68
N ASP A 109 7.23 8.80 7.14
CA ASP A 109 7.97 9.45 8.22
C ASP A 109 9.45 9.72 7.90
N LEU A 110 9.75 9.96 6.62
CA LEU A 110 11.10 10.33 6.23
C LEU A 110 11.44 11.76 6.72
N PRO A 111 12.68 12.01 7.16
CA PRO A 111 13.10 13.32 7.61
C PRO A 111 13.14 14.33 6.46
N THR A 112 13.01 15.62 6.81
CA THR A 112 13.05 16.73 5.84
C THR A 112 14.44 16.93 5.24
N GLU A 113 15.51 16.54 5.96
CA GLU A 113 16.87 16.66 5.47
C GLU A 113 17.13 15.66 4.34
N VAL A 114 17.46 16.17 3.14
CA VAL A 114 17.60 15.37 1.91
C VAL A 114 18.61 14.23 2.05
N LYS A 115 19.73 14.46 2.75
CA LYS A 115 20.76 13.43 2.96
C LYS A 115 20.24 12.28 3.81
N GLN A 116 19.66 12.60 4.97
CA GLN A 116 19.09 11.60 5.87
C GLN A 116 17.89 10.88 5.25
N ARG A 117 17.05 11.61 4.49
CA ARG A 117 15.91 11.05 3.75
C ARG A 117 16.33 9.96 2.79
N ASN A 118 17.37 10.23 1.99
CA ASN A 118 17.87 9.28 1.01
C ASN A 118 18.51 8.06 1.68
N GLU A 119 19.23 8.26 2.78
CA GLU A 119 19.85 7.15 3.51
C GLU A 119 18.80 6.24 4.16
N LEU A 120 17.81 6.79 4.88
CA LEU A 120 16.73 6.00 5.47
C LEU A 120 15.89 5.30 4.43
N LYS A 121 15.61 5.96 3.29
CA LYS A 121 14.93 5.32 2.17
C LYS A 121 15.74 4.13 1.65
N LYS A 122 17.07 4.28 1.52
CA LYS A 122 17.96 3.21 1.06
C LYS A 122 17.97 2.04 2.04
N ILE A 123 18.07 2.31 3.34
CA ILE A 123 18.03 1.29 4.40
C ILE A 123 16.70 0.53 4.38
N CYS A 124 15.58 1.26 4.32
CA CYS A 124 14.25 0.68 4.22
C CYS A 124 14.11 -0.19 2.96
N THR A 125 14.57 0.32 1.82
CA THR A 125 14.54 -0.41 0.54
C THR A 125 15.38 -1.69 0.63
N SER A 126 16.62 -1.62 1.15
CA SER A 126 17.48 -2.80 1.27
C SER A 126 16.93 -3.84 2.25
N SER A 127 16.29 -3.40 3.35
CA SER A 127 15.70 -4.29 4.34
C SER A 127 14.44 -4.99 3.83
N LEU A 128 13.67 -4.33 2.96
CA LEU A 128 12.40 -4.83 2.46
C LEU A 128 12.51 -5.51 1.09
N ALA A 129 13.60 -5.29 0.35
CA ALA A 129 13.77 -5.82 -1.00
C ALA A 129 13.69 -7.35 -1.06
N SER A 130 14.12 -8.06 -0.01
CA SER A 130 14.01 -9.53 0.06
C SER A 130 12.56 -10.02 0.14
N GLU A 131 11.66 -9.20 0.66
CA GLU A 131 10.28 -9.61 0.94
C GLU A 131 9.36 -9.46 -0.28
N PHE A 132 9.77 -8.68 -1.28
CA PHE A 132 8.95 -8.30 -2.43
C PHE A 132 9.53 -8.80 -3.77
N PRO A 133 8.69 -8.90 -4.82
CA PRO A 133 9.16 -9.19 -6.18
C PRO A 133 10.17 -8.16 -6.70
N GLU A 134 11.05 -8.55 -7.64
CA GLU A 134 12.10 -7.69 -8.20
C GLU A 134 11.57 -6.41 -8.87
N ASP A 135 10.33 -6.41 -9.35
CA ASP A 135 9.69 -5.26 -9.99
C ASP A 135 8.94 -4.33 -9.02
N CYS A 136 9.01 -4.61 -7.71
CA CYS A 136 8.37 -3.79 -6.69
C CYS A 136 9.06 -2.43 -6.52
N LYS A 137 8.29 -1.35 -6.59
CA LYS A 137 8.79 0.02 -6.52
C LYS A 137 8.52 0.64 -5.15
N PHE A 138 9.49 1.42 -4.67
CA PHE A 138 9.46 2.12 -3.38
C PHE A 138 9.23 3.61 -3.58
N TYR A 139 8.13 4.11 -3.02
CA TYR A 139 7.72 5.51 -3.12
C TYR A 139 7.71 6.17 -1.74
N PRO A 140 8.22 7.41 -1.61
CA PRO A 140 7.92 8.21 -0.43
C PRO A 140 6.42 8.55 -0.41
N ALA A 141 5.84 8.63 0.78
CA ALA A 141 4.42 8.95 0.94
C ALA A 141 4.18 10.02 2.02
N ASP A 142 5.19 10.86 2.31
CA ASP A 142 5.12 11.89 3.36
C ASP A 142 4.31 13.12 2.93
N THR A 143 4.34 13.45 1.64
CA THR A 143 3.72 14.67 1.10
C THR A 143 2.67 14.36 0.04
N LYS A 144 1.72 15.28 -0.12
CA LYS A 144 0.70 15.19 -1.18
C LYS A 144 1.31 15.21 -2.58
N ASP A 145 2.43 15.90 -2.77
CA ASP A 145 3.17 15.90 -4.04
C ASP A 145 3.75 14.52 -4.36
N ASP A 146 4.24 13.81 -3.34
CA ASP A 146 4.77 12.45 -3.52
C ASP A 146 3.66 11.46 -3.89
N LEU A 147 2.49 11.58 -3.25
CA LEU A 147 1.29 10.82 -3.61
C LEU A 147 0.77 11.18 -5.01
N HIS A 148 0.81 12.45 -5.41
CA HIS A 148 0.45 12.90 -6.76
C HIS A 148 1.37 12.28 -7.81
N LYS A 149 2.69 12.30 -7.60
CA LYS A 149 3.67 11.62 -8.47
C LYS A 149 3.35 10.13 -8.59
N PHE A 150 3.07 9.47 -7.47
CA PHE A 150 2.67 8.06 -7.46
C PHE A 150 1.41 7.82 -8.31
N LEU A 151 0.34 8.61 -8.12
CA LEU A 151 -0.90 8.48 -8.87
C LEU A 151 -0.71 8.71 -10.38
N SER A 152 0.14 9.67 -10.75
CA SER A 152 0.51 9.90 -12.14
C SER A 152 1.21 8.70 -12.77
N LEU A 153 2.12 8.05 -12.04
CA LEU A 153 2.80 6.83 -12.50
C LEU A 153 1.86 5.62 -12.53
N PHE A 154 0.99 5.52 -11.53
CA PHE A 154 0.01 4.44 -11.40
C PHE A 154 -0.96 4.41 -12.60
N LYS A 155 -1.35 5.58 -13.10
CA LYS A 155 -2.19 5.71 -14.29
C LYS A 155 -1.58 5.03 -15.53
N GLU A 156 -0.27 5.11 -15.69
CA GLU A 156 0.45 4.56 -16.85
C GLU A 156 0.84 3.09 -16.66
N GLN A 157 0.82 2.61 -15.41
CA GLN A 157 1.24 1.26 -15.08
C GLN A 157 0.17 0.22 -15.44
N ARG A 158 0.55 -0.77 -16.25
CA ARG A 158 -0.29 -1.95 -16.48
C ARG A 158 -0.19 -2.88 -15.27
N LEU A 159 -1.26 -2.96 -14.48
CA LEU A 159 -1.31 -3.83 -13.31
C LEU A 159 -1.28 -5.31 -13.72
N LYS A 160 -0.41 -6.07 -13.06
CA LYS A 160 -0.30 -7.51 -13.21
C LYS A 160 -1.34 -8.17 -12.33
N THR A 161 -2.07 -9.10 -12.90
CA THR A 161 -3.09 -9.89 -12.21
C THR A 161 -2.59 -11.31 -12.04
N PRO A 162 -2.67 -11.89 -10.83
CA PRO A 162 -2.31 -13.29 -10.61
C PRO A 162 -3.15 -14.23 -11.48
N HIS A 163 -2.56 -15.30 -11.98
CA HIS A 163 -3.22 -16.21 -12.92
C HIS A 163 -4.51 -16.82 -12.34
N TRP A 164 -4.49 -17.22 -11.07
CA TRP A 164 -5.67 -17.80 -10.41
C TRP A 164 -6.86 -16.83 -10.37
N ARG A 165 -6.61 -15.51 -10.33
CA ARG A 165 -7.64 -14.45 -10.32
C ARG A 165 -8.26 -14.24 -11.70
N THR A 166 -7.60 -14.64 -12.78
CA THR A 166 -8.18 -14.54 -14.14
C THR A 166 -9.01 -15.76 -14.52
N GLN A 167 -8.93 -16.86 -13.76
CA GLN A 167 -9.68 -18.09 -14.05
C GLN A 167 -11.13 -18.05 -13.56
N ARG A 168 -11.46 -17.20 -12.59
CA ARG A 168 -12.79 -17.11 -11.98
C ARG A 168 -13.23 -15.67 -11.83
N SER A 169 -14.47 -15.39 -12.20
CA SER A 169 -15.09 -14.08 -11.96
C SER A 169 -15.31 -13.87 -10.46
N TYR A 170 -15.16 -12.62 -10.01
CA TYR A 170 -15.37 -12.20 -8.63
C TYR A 170 -16.06 -10.83 -8.61
N LEU A 171 -16.66 -10.48 -7.46
CA LEU A 171 -17.32 -9.20 -7.23
C LEU A 171 -16.89 -8.66 -5.86
N VAL A 172 -16.65 -7.35 -5.80
CA VAL A 172 -16.48 -6.63 -4.53
C VAL A 172 -17.76 -5.87 -4.27
N ALA A 173 -18.49 -6.27 -3.22
CA ALA A 173 -19.73 -5.62 -2.85
C ALA A 173 -19.46 -4.20 -2.33
N ASN A 174 -20.08 -3.21 -2.97
CA ASN A 174 -20.01 -1.82 -2.54
C ASN A 174 -21.01 -1.51 -1.40
N LYS A 175 -22.15 -2.20 -1.43
CA LYS A 175 -23.20 -2.18 -0.42
C LYS A 175 -23.85 -3.56 -0.42
N VAL A 176 -24.14 -4.08 0.78
CA VAL A 176 -24.86 -5.34 0.99
C VAL A 176 -26.28 -5.02 1.43
#